data_AF-T0LVV5-F1
#
_entry.id   AF-T0LVV5-F1
#
_cell.length_a   1.000
_cell.length_b   1.000
_cell.length_c   1.000
_cell.angle_alpha   90.00
_cell.angle_beta   90.00
_cell.angle_gamma   90.00
#
_symmetry.space_group_name_H-M   'P 1'
#
loop_
_entity.id
_entity.type
_entity.pdbx_description
1 polymer ?
#
loop_
_entity_poly.entity_id
_entity_poly.type
_entity_poly.pdbx_seq_one_letter_code
_entity_poly.pdbx_strand_id
1 'polypeptide(L)'
;MSRYLGPRHEKDLTEDDLMLMQHYVHAFVLRSRQWVTIPIDKPSDVEFSNSFDDLVLPDNHSKTVRALVDTHESLRATRSSESRTGNPLSIGSCLDLVKGKGAGLVILLHGPPGVGKTSTAECVADDTKRPLFPITCGDIGETALEVEKNLQSNFQLAHKWGCVLLLDEADVFLAKRTRSDLRHNAVTSVFLRTLEYYAGILFLTTNRVGTMDPAFKSRIQVSLFYPKLNLKVTKELYRKFIKRAKDEQRSRGHVEFEIKKSEIMDFAKEHFRDLERNGRDTWNGRQIRNAFQTAIALAEHKAKKRIDGEPVPVLGEEQFKIVAEGYAKFDEYLVSAMGASEAEWANRDRWRADPYTTIPAYTQMTPQVVPLTTEQRPAYVRSSARKLPASGQDSSTEESESETESEDDEKDQRHGNAKGRHGKGQQSRPPGLSDGEWEAYQKVCGMYKLK
;
A
#
# COMPACT_ATOMS: atom_id res chain seq x y z
N MET A 1 -53.62 6.74 -19.60
CA MET A 1 -52.30 7.32 -19.93
C MET A 1 -51.18 6.98 -18.92
N SER A 2 -51.46 6.63 -17.65
CA SER A 2 -50.44 6.43 -16.61
C SER A 2 -49.65 5.10 -16.63
N ARG A 3 -49.59 4.36 -17.76
CA ARG A 3 -48.88 3.06 -17.85
C ARG A 3 -47.39 3.15 -18.25
N TYR A 4 -46.89 4.35 -18.58
CA TYR A 4 -45.60 4.53 -19.27
C TYR A 4 -44.42 5.01 -18.40
N LEU A 5 -44.61 5.15 -17.08
CA LEU A 5 -43.59 5.64 -16.12
C LEU A 5 -43.38 4.68 -14.94
N GLY A 6 -43.46 3.37 -15.21
CA GLY A 6 -42.93 2.34 -14.30
C GLY A 6 -41.53 1.90 -14.76
N PRO A 7 -40.65 1.43 -13.85
CA PRO A 7 -39.38 0.84 -14.25
C PRO A 7 -39.65 -0.43 -15.07
N ARG A 8 -39.35 -0.38 -16.37
CA ARG A 8 -39.41 -1.55 -17.25
C ARG A 8 -38.26 -2.51 -16.93
N HIS A 9 -38.51 -3.81 -17.02
CA HIS A 9 -37.45 -4.80 -17.04
C HIS A 9 -36.92 -5.01 -18.46
N GLU A 10 -35.74 -5.62 -18.58
CA GLU A 10 -35.09 -6.00 -19.83
C GLU A 10 -36.03 -6.76 -20.79
N LYS A 11 -36.94 -7.58 -20.25
CA LYS A 11 -37.92 -8.39 -20.98
C LYS A 11 -39.15 -7.61 -21.47
N ASP A 12 -39.30 -6.35 -21.07
CA ASP A 12 -40.41 -5.45 -21.42
C ASP A 12 -39.98 -4.39 -22.48
N LEU A 13 -38.79 -4.54 -23.06
CA LEU A 13 -38.25 -3.67 -24.10
C LEU A 13 -38.48 -4.29 -25.49
N THR A 14 -39.01 -3.48 -26.41
CA THR A 14 -39.11 -3.83 -27.84
C THR A 14 -37.84 -3.45 -28.60
N GLU A 15 -37.66 -3.94 -29.83
CA GLU A 15 -36.55 -3.49 -30.69
C GLU A 15 -36.60 -1.97 -30.95
N ASP A 16 -37.80 -1.39 -31.07
CA ASP A 16 -38.00 0.06 -31.17
C ASP A 16 -37.54 0.80 -29.89
N ASP A 17 -37.83 0.27 -28.70
CA ASP A 17 -37.30 0.84 -27.45
C ASP A 17 -35.77 0.75 -27.39
N LEU A 18 -35.18 -0.35 -27.87
CA LEU A 18 -33.72 -0.54 -27.93
C LEU A 18 -33.05 0.45 -28.89
N MET A 19 -33.68 0.77 -30.03
CA MET A 19 -33.20 1.81 -30.96
C MET A 19 -33.19 3.23 -30.34
N LEU A 20 -34.00 3.48 -29.31
CA LEU A 20 -34.04 4.75 -28.59
C LEU A 20 -33.03 4.84 -27.43
N MET A 21 -32.33 3.74 -27.10
CA MET A 21 -31.32 3.73 -26.04
C MET A 21 -30.01 4.39 -26.49
N GLN A 22 -29.25 4.94 -25.54
CA GLN A 22 -27.92 5.45 -25.82
C GLN A 22 -26.98 4.29 -26.17
N HIS A 23 -26.32 4.35 -27.33
CA HIS A 23 -25.36 3.33 -27.78
C HIS A 23 -24.02 3.35 -27.01
N TYR A 24 -23.95 4.13 -25.92
CA TYR A 24 -22.77 4.34 -25.10
C TYR A 24 -23.11 4.30 -23.61
N VAL A 25 -22.10 4.00 -22.79
CA VAL A 25 -22.16 4.07 -21.33
C VAL A 25 -20.98 4.86 -20.78
N HIS A 26 -21.16 5.46 -19.61
CA HIS A 26 -20.06 6.09 -18.87
C HIS A 26 -19.32 5.06 -18.02
N ALA A 27 -18.03 4.87 -18.30
CA ALA A 27 -17.12 4.04 -17.53
C ALA A 27 -16.09 4.91 -16.78
N PHE A 28 -15.51 4.41 -15.70
CA PHE A 28 -14.43 5.08 -14.97
C PHE A 28 -13.13 4.29 -15.13
N VAL A 29 -12.16 4.87 -15.85
CA VAL A 29 -10.87 4.24 -16.07
C VAL A 29 -10.06 4.30 -14.78
N LEU A 30 -9.88 3.17 -14.10
CA LEU A 30 -9.20 3.08 -12.81
C LEU A 30 -7.73 3.54 -12.89
N ARG A 31 -7.08 3.37 -14.06
CA ARG A 31 -5.68 3.73 -14.28
C ARG A 31 -5.44 5.23 -14.50
N SER A 32 -6.27 5.91 -15.29
CA SER A 32 -6.17 7.37 -15.50
C SER A 32 -7.08 8.18 -14.57
N ARG A 33 -7.97 7.50 -13.83
CA ARG A 33 -8.92 8.01 -12.85
C ARG A 33 -9.93 9.01 -13.45
N GLN A 34 -10.37 8.70 -14.66
CA GLN A 34 -11.23 9.57 -15.48
C GLN A 34 -12.52 8.86 -15.88
N TRP A 35 -13.63 9.60 -15.83
CA TRP A 35 -14.87 9.19 -16.49
C TRP A 35 -14.71 9.36 -18.00
N VAL A 36 -15.05 8.31 -18.74
CA VAL A 36 -15.01 8.23 -20.20
C VAL A 36 -16.34 7.69 -20.72
N THR A 37 -16.68 8.03 -21.96
CA THR A 37 -17.84 7.46 -22.66
C THR A 37 -17.35 6.36 -23.60
N ILE A 38 -17.83 5.13 -23.42
CA ILE A 38 -17.48 3.98 -24.27
C ILE A 38 -18.73 3.44 -24.99
N PRO A 39 -18.63 3.02 -26.27
CA PRO A 39 -19.72 2.32 -26.94
C PRO A 39 -20.03 0.97 -26.26
N ILE A 40 -21.30 0.56 -26.28
CA ILE A 40 -21.77 -0.66 -25.59
C ILE A 40 -21.23 -1.96 -26.20
N ASP A 41 -20.73 -1.94 -27.44
CA ASP A 41 -20.15 -3.10 -28.13
C ASP A 41 -18.66 -3.35 -27.83
N LYS A 42 -18.01 -2.50 -27.02
CA LYS A 42 -16.55 -2.57 -26.72
C LYS A 42 -16.14 -3.22 -25.39
N PRO A 43 -16.96 -3.30 -24.32
CA PRO A 43 -16.59 -4.02 -23.11
C PRO A 43 -16.31 -5.51 -23.37
N SER A 44 -15.27 -6.02 -22.73
CA SER A 44 -14.98 -7.45 -22.61
C SER A 44 -14.91 -7.83 -21.14
N ASP A 45 -14.98 -9.12 -20.84
CA ASP A 45 -14.57 -9.63 -19.54
C ASP A 45 -13.11 -9.25 -19.21
N VAL A 46 -12.78 -9.26 -17.93
CA VAL A 46 -11.45 -8.90 -17.42
C VAL A 46 -10.56 -10.14 -17.34
N GLU A 47 -9.53 -10.17 -18.18
CA GLU A 47 -8.45 -11.16 -18.10
C GLU A 47 -7.51 -10.85 -16.93
N PHE A 48 -7.67 -11.61 -15.83
CA PHE A 48 -6.72 -11.62 -14.72
C PHE A 48 -5.56 -12.57 -15.08
N SER A 49 -4.34 -12.05 -15.12
CA SER A 49 -3.17 -12.71 -15.73
C SER A 49 -1.92 -12.73 -14.86
N ASN A 50 -1.91 -11.98 -13.75
CA ASN A 50 -0.78 -11.87 -12.84
C ASN A 50 -0.96 -12.85 -11.67
N SER A 51 -0.57 -14.11 -11.87
CA SER A 51 -0.59 -15.09 -10.77
C SER A 51 0.30 -14.61 -9.62
N PHE A 52 -0.20 -14.77 -8.40
CA PHE A 52 0.60 -14.59 -7.18
C PHE A 52 1.85 -15.50 -7.19
N ASP A 53 1.82 -16.63 -7.90
CA ASP A 53 2.94 -17.57 -8.02
C ASP A 53 4.08 -17.06 -8.93
N ASP A 54 3.81 -16.09 -9.81
CA ASP A 54 4.85 -15.44 -10.62
C ASP A 54 5.66 -14.41 -9.80
N LEU A 55 5.11 -13.88 -8.70
CA LEU A 55 5.84 -12.99 -7.79
C LEU A 55 6.89 -13.78 -6.98
N VAL A 56 8.02 -13.14 -6.65
CA VAL A 56 9.04 -13.72 -5.77
C VAL A 56 9.03 -12.95 -4.45
N LEU A 57 8.27 -13.45 -3.48
CA LEU A 57 8.15 -12.86 -2.15
C LEU A 57 9.10 -13.51 -1.13
N PRO A 58 9.45 -12.80 -0.03
CA PRO A 58 10.03 -13.44 1.15
C PRO A 58 9.11 -14.54 1.70
N ASP A 59 9.72 -15.55 2.32
CA ASP A 59 9.02 -16.70 2.87
C ASP A 59 7.91 -16.27 3.87
N ASN A 60 6.81 -17.02 3.88
CA ASN A 60 5.57 -16.77 4.63
C ASN A 60 4.72 -15.54 4.22
N HIS A 61 5.27 -14.46 3.66
CA HIS A 61 4.47 -13.27 3.31
C HIS A 61 3.30 -13.59 2.35
N SER A 62 3.54 -14.48 1.37
CA SER A 62 2.50 -15.03 0.49
C SER A 62 1.32 -15.61 1.27
N LYS A 63 1.60 -16.47 2.25
CA LYS A 63 0.59 -17.15 3.07
C LYS A 63 -0.19 -16.17 3.94
N THR A 64 0.52 -15.22 4.57
CA THR A 64 -0.09 -14.17 5.41
C THR A 64 -1.03 -13.29 4.60
N VAL A 65 -0.61 -12.83 3.40
CA VAL A 65 -1.45 -11.98 2.55
C VAL A 65 -2.70 -12.73 2.09
N ARG A 66 -2.58 -13.93 1.50
CA ARG A 66 -3.75 -14.70 1.04
C ARG A 66 -4.71 -14.97 2.20
N ALA A 67 -4.23 -15.53 3.32
CA ALA A 67 -5.10 -15.86 4.46
C ALA A 67 -5.88 -14.67 5.03
N LEU A 68 -5.29 -13.47 5.07
CA LEU A 68 -5.99 -12.24 5.49
C LEU A 68 -7.06 -11.81 4.50
N VAL A 69 -6.72 -11.87 3.20
CA VAL A 69 -7.60 -11.49 2.09
C VAL A 69 -8.78 -12.45 1.95
N ASP A 70 -8.53 -13.76 2.02
CA ASP A 70 -9.55 -14.83 2.00
C ASP A 70 -10.52 -14.70 3.19
N THR A 71 -9.99 -14.38 4.37
CA THR A 71 -10.79 -14.10 5.57
C THR A 71 -11.64 -12.83 5.39
N HIS A 72 -11.09 -11.78 4.77
CA HIS A 72 -11.81 -10.53 4.53
C HIS A 72 -12.99 -10.72 3.55
N GLU A 73 -12.77 -11.40 2.41
CA GLU A 73 -13.86 -11.66 1.47
C GLU A 73 -14.90 -12.64 2.01
N SER A 74 -14.51 -13.63 2.83
CA SER A 74 -15.45 -14.51 3.53
C SER A 74 -16.37 -13.74 4.49
N LEU A 75 -15.81 -12.77 5.23
CA LEU A 75 -16.57 -11.87 6.09
C LEU A 75 -17.41 -10.84 5.31
N ARG A 76 -17.03 -10.54 4.07
CA ARG A 76 -17.78 -9.65 3.17
C ARG A 76 -18.99 -10.34 2.55
N ALA A 77 -18.81 -11.54 2.00
CA ALA A 77 -19.87 -12.34 1.37
C ALA A 77 -21.00 -12.68 2.37
N THR A 78 -20.63 -13.02 3.61
CA THR A 78 -21.60 -13.27 4.70
C THR A 78 -22.36 -12.00 5.11
N ARG A 79 -21.72 -10.82 5.13
CA ARG A 79 -22.40 -9.54 5.41
C ARG A 79 -23.40 -9.12 4.32
N SER A 80 -23.23 -9.56 3.08
CA SER A 80 -24.20 -9.34 1.99
C SER A 80 -25.38 -10.32 1.96
N SER A 81 -25.43 -11.32 2.84
CA SER A 81 -26.54 -12.28 2.96
C SER A 81 -27.27 -12.08 4.29
N GLU A 82 -28.53 -11.62 4.26
CA GLU A 82 -29.28 -11.23 5.47
C GLU A 82 -29.72 -12.38 6.42
N SER A 83 -29.12 -13.58 6.31
CA SER A 83 -29.44 -14.72 7.18
C SER A 83 -28.79 -14.59 8.55
N ARG A 84 -29.52 -14.05 9.53
CA ARG A 84 -29.05 -13.81 10.91
C ARG A 84 -28.92 -15.07 11.79
N THR A 85 -28.56 -16.19 11.20
CA THR A 85 -28.59 -17.54 11.81
C THR A 85 -27.36 -18.35 11.43
N GLY A 86 -26.22 -17.98 12.02
CA GLY A 86 -24.95 -18.71 11.88
C GLY A 86 -23.92 -18.19 12.87
N ASN A 87 -23.09 -19.08 13.41
CA ASN A 87 -22.00 -18.69 14.32
C ASN A 87 -20.96 -17.82 13.61
N PRO A 88 -20.30 -16.87 14.31
CA PRO A 88 -19.25 -16.04 13.73
C PRO A 88 -18.05 -16.91 13.30
N LEU A 89 -17.89 -17.08 11.98
CA LEU A 89 -16.91 -17.99 11.36
C LEU A 89 -15.43 -17.57 11.54
N SER A 90 -15.14 -16.39 12.09
CA SER A 90 -13.77 -15.96 12.41
C SER A 90 -13.73 -15.17 13.72
N ILE A 91 -12.97 -15.69 14.68
CA ILE A 91 -12.78 -15.11 16.02
C ILE A 91 -12.23 -13.68 15.93
N GLY A 92 -11.37 -13.38 14.93
CA GLY A 92 -10.84 -12.04 14.72
C GLY A 92 -11.91 -10.97 14.46
N SER A 93 -13.06 -11.35 13.87
CA SER A 93 -14.18 -10.43 13.64
C SER A 93 -15.01 -10.13 14.90
N CYS A 94 -14.79 -10.86 15.99
CA CYS A 94 -15.42 -10.65 17.30
C CYS A 94 -14.66 -9.64 18.18
N LEU A 95 -13.45 -9.24 17.80
CA LEU A 95 -12.56 -8.40 18.62
C LEU A 95 -12.87 -6.89 18.53
N ASP A 96 -13.61 -6.43 17.51
CA ASP A 96 -13.98 -5.02 17.41
C ASP A 96 -15.31 -4.75 18.14
N LEU A 97 -15.21 -4.01 19.24
CA LEU A 97 -16.33 -3.63 20.11
C LEU A 97 -17.28 -2.61 19.44
N VAL A 98 -16.86 -1.95 18.35
CA VAL A 98 -17.59 -0.84 17.72
C VAL A 98 -17.99 -1.19 16.29
N LYS A 99 -19.31 -1.36 16.07
CA LYS A 99 -19.88 -1.55 14.72
C LYS A 99 -19.42 -0.45 13.75
N GLY A 100 -18.61 -0.83 12.78
CA GLY A 100 -18.11 0.05 11.71
C GLY A 100 -16.62 0.38 11.80
N LYS A 101 -15.98 0.16 12.95
CA LYS A 101 -14.52 0.12 13.04
C LYS A 101 -13.99 -1.25 12.63
N GLY A 102 -12.68 -1.35 12.37
CA GLY A 102 -11.96 -2.60 12.09
C GLY A 102 -12.40 -3.37 10.83
N ALA A 103 -13.37 -2.87 10.06
CA ALA A 103 -13.97 -3.57 8.93
C ALA A 103 -13.10 -3.59 7.66
N GLY A 104 -12.02 -2.83 7.62
CA GLY A 104 -11.03 -2.83 6.54
C GLY A 104 -9.82 -3.71 6.81
N LEU A 105 -9.13 -4.10 5.75
CA LEU A 105 -7.84 -4.77 5.77
C LEU A 105 -6.79 -3.80 5.22
N VAL A 106 -6.03 -3.14 6.11
CA VAL A 106 -4.94 -2.22 5.77
C VAL A 106 -3.61 -2.96 5.93
N ILE A 107 -2.91 -3.12 4.81
CA ILE A 107 -1.61 -3.80 4.74
C ILE A 107 -0.54 -2.77 4.35
N LEU A 108 0.49 -2.60 5.18
CA LEU A 108 1.65 -1.77 4.85
C LEU A 108 2.76 -2.62 4.23
N LEU A 109 3.22 -2.24 3.04
CA LEU A 109 4.37 -2.82 2.36
C LEU A 109 5.54 -1.83 2.45
N HIS A 110 6.64 -2.19 3.11
CA HIS A 110 7.77 -1.28 3.30
C HIS A 110 9.12 -1.93 3.00
N GLY A 111 10.05 -1.15 2.43
CA GLY A 111 11.37 -1.63 2.01
C GLY A 111 11.98 -0.76 0.91
N PRO A 112 13.13 -1.14 0.33
CA PRO A 112 13.78 -0.41 -0.76
C PRO A 112 12.91 -0.25 -2.02
N PRO A 113 13.24 0.65 -2.94
CA PRO A 113 12.58 0.71 -4.24
C PRO A 113 12.84 -0.56 -5.08
N GLY A 114 11.93 -0.87 -6.01
CA GLY A 114 12.09 -1.95 -6.98
C GLY A 114 11.99 -3.40 -6.46
N VAL A 115 11.70 -3.61 -5.17
CA VAL A 115 11.61 -4.96 -4.53
C VAL A 115 10.25 -5.66 -4.66
N GLY A 116 9.34 -5.17 -5.53
CA GLY A 116 8.05 -5.83 -5.79
C GLY A 116 6.88 -5.48 -4.87
N LYS A 117 6.99 -4.40 -4.06
CA LYS A 117 5.91 -3.92 -3.17
C LYS A 117 4.60 -3.68 -3.93
N THR A 118 4.59 -2.75 -4.88
CA THR A 118 3.43 -2.38 -5.71
C THR A 118 2.82 -3.61 -6.39
N SER A 119 3.65 -4.48 -6.98
CA SER A 119 3.21 -5.70 -7.66
C SER A 119 2.67 -6.80 -6.74
N THR A 120 2.84 -6.68 -5.43
CA THR A 120 2.10 -7.54 -4.48
C THR A 120 0.62 -7.19 -4.48
N ALA A 121 0.26 -5.90 -4.54
CA ALA A 121 -1.12 -5.46 -4.65
C ALA A 121 -1.73 -5.80 -6.03
N GLU A 122 -0.93 -5.71 -7.10
CA GLU A 122 -1.32 -6.16 -8.45
C GLU A 122 -1.71 -7.66 -8.43
N CYS A 123 -0.84 -8.54 -7.90
CA CYS A 123 -1.13 -9.97 -7.80
C CYS A 123 -2.33 -10.29 -6.90
N VAL A 124 -2.57 -9.54 -5.81
CA VAL A 124 -3.73 -9.75 -4.92
C VAL A 124 -5.04 -9.36 -5.61
N ALA A 125 -5.04 -8.30 -6.42
CA ALA A 125 -6.20 -7.91 -7.21
C ALA A 125 -6.57 -9.01 -8.21
N ASP A 126 -5.59 -9.57 -8.92
CA ASP A 126 -5.82 -10.65 -9.89
C ASP A 126 -6.24 -11.97 -9.22
N ASP A 127 -5.57 -12.41 -8.14
CA ASP A 127 -5.89 -13.65 -7.40
C ASP A 127 -7.32 -13.60 -6.81
N THR A 128 -7.76 -12.42 -6.36
CA THR A 128 -9.15 -12.21 -5.87
C THR A 128 -10.17 -11.87 -6.97
N LYS A 129 -9.76 -11.73 -8.23
CA LYS A 129 -10.60 -11.28 -9.35
C LYS A 129 -11.29 -9.93 -9.07
N ARG A 130 -10.57 -9.00 -8.46
CA ARG A 130 -11.02 -7.65 -8.09
C ARG A 130 -10.28 -6.60 -8.91
N PRO A 131 -10.94 -5.50 -9.31
CA PRO A 131 -10.24 -4.38 -9.92
C PRO A 131 -9.23 -3.76 -8.96
N LEU A 132 -7.99 -3.52 -9.43
CA LEU A 132 -7.01 -2.69 -8.71
C LEU A 132 -7.31 -1.22 -8.96
N PHE A 133 -7.41 -0.43 -7.88
CA PHE A 133 -7.55 1.03 -7.95
C PHE A 133 -6.28 1.69 -7.40
N PRO A 134 -5.35 2.15 -8.26
CA PRO A 134 -4.12 2.82 -7.86
C PRO A 134 -4.32 4.34 -7.66
N ILE A 135 -3.88 4.84 -6.51
CA ILE A 135 -3.86 6.24 -6.10
C ILE A 135 -2.41 6.62 -5.79
N THR A 136 -2.01 7.85 -6.09
CA THR A 136 -0.72 8.43 -5.69
C THR A 136 -0.95 9.71 -4.89
N CYS A 137 0.11 10.24 -4.29
CA CYS A 137 0.03 11.46 -3.47
C CYS A 137 -0.52 12.69 -4.22
N GLY A 138 -0.35 12.76 -5.54
CA GLY A 138 -0.90 13.83 -6.37
C GLY A 138 -2.43 13.83 -6.50
N ASP A 139 -3.09 12.68 -6.33
CA ASP A 139 -4.55 12.54 -6.46
C ASP A 139 -5.31 12.94 -5.18
N ILE A 140 -4.60 13.00 -4.05
CA ILE A 140 -5.16 13.26 -2.74
C ILE A 140 -5.14 14.77 -2.43
N GLY A 141 -4.09 15.48 -2.86
CA GLY A 141 -3.93 16.92 -2.67
C GLY A 141 -3.01 17.30 -1.49
N GLU A 142 -2.75 18.60 -1.33
CA GLU A 142 -1.77 19.12 -0.37
C GLU A 142 -2.38 19.62 0.94
N THR A 143 -3.64 20.06 0.93
CA THR A 143 -4.30 20.61 2.12
C THR A 143 -5.14 19.54 2.82
N ALA A 144 -5.30 19.68 4.14
CA ALA A 144 -6.10 18.74 4.93
C ALA A 144 -7.56 18.60 4.45
N LEU A 145 -8.12 19.64 3.83
CA LEU A 145 -9.48 19.64 3.27
C LEU A 145 -9.58 18.87 1.95
N GLU A 146 -8.60 19.05 1.04
CA GLU A 146 -8.50 18.27 -0.20
C GLU A 146 -8.26 16.79 0.11
N VAL A 147 -7.29 16.52 1.02
CA VAL A 147 -6.96 15.18 1.51
C VAL A 147 -8.19 14.48 2.07
N GLU A 148 -9.01 15.17 2.88
CA GLU A 148 -10.26 14.60 3.37
C GLU A 148 -11.24 14.28 2.23
N LYS A 149 -11.57 15.28 1.41
CA LYS A 149 -12.58 15.17 0.35
C LYS A 149 -12.24 14.12 -0.70
N ASN A 150 -11.01 14.15 -1.20
CA ASN A 150 -10.54 13.28 -2.29
C ASN A 150 -10.37 11.85 -1.79
N LEU A 151 -9.80 11.65 -0.59
CA LEU A 151 -9.65 10.32 -0.02
C LEU A 151 -11.00 9.69 0.33
N GLN A 152 -11.94 10.44 0.92
CA GLN A 152 -13.31 9.95 1.16
C GLN A 152 -14.01 9.55 -0.15
N SER A 153 -13.89 10.37 -1.20
CA SER A 153 -14.51 10.10 -2.50
C SER A 153 -13.93 8.85 -3.15
N ASN A 154 -12.60 8.72 -3.18
CA ASN A 154 -11.90 7.53 -3.67
C ASN A 154 -12.25 6.28 -2.85
N PHE A 155 -12.37 6.39 -1.53
CA PHE A 155 -12.75 5.28 -0.64
C PHE A 155 -14.18 4.81 -0.87
N GLN A 156 -15.13 5.72 -1.12
CA GLN A 156 -16.51 5.39 -1.47
C GLN A 156 -16.57 4.66 -2.82
N LEU A 157 -15.83 5.12 -3.83
CA LEU A 157 -15.73 4.47 -5.14
C LEU A 157 -15.11 3.07 -5.03
N ALA A 158 -13.97 2.95 -4.34
CA ALA A 158 -13.29 1.68 -4.11
C ALA A 158 -14.16 0.66 -3.38
N HIS A 159 -14.92 1.09 -2.36
CA HIS A 159 -15.86 0.24 -1.64
C HIS A 159 -17.05 -0.19 -2.53
N LYS A 160 -17.64 0.75 -3.28
CA LYS A 160 -18.79 0.52 -4.18
C LYS A 160 -18.46 -0.50 -5.28
N TRP A 161 -17.33 -0.34 -5.98
CA TRP A 161 -16.89 -1.30 -6.99
C TRP A 161 -16.29 -2.59 -6.40
N GLY A 162 -15.93 -2.57 -5.12
CA GLY A 162 -15.20 -3.67 -4.50
C GLY A 162 -13.79 -3.82 -5.03
N CYS A 163 -13.08 -2.71 -5.25
CA CYS A 163 -11.67 -2.71 -5.65
C CYS A 163 -10.76 -3.28 -4.55
N VAL A 164 -9.56 -3.71 -4.93
CA VAL A 164 -8.39 -3.64 -4.07
C VAL A 164 -7.82 -2.23 -4.23
N LEU A 165 -7.73 -1.47 -3.13
CA LEU A 165 -7.22 -0.11 -3.16
C LEU A 165 -5.71 -0.14 -2.93
N LEU A 166 -4.97 0.66 -3.69
CA LEU A 166 -3.51 0.79 -3.58
C LEU A 166 -3.16 2.27 -3.51
N LEU A 167 -2.51 2.69 -2.42
CA LEU A 167 -1.84 3.98 -2.34
C LEU A 167 -0.33 3.75 -2.40
N ASP A 168 0.25 4.06 -3.57
CA ASP A 168 1.68 3.89 -3.81
C ASP A 168 2.46 5.14 -3.35
N GLU A 169 3.63 4.93 -2.76
CA GLU A 169 4.54 5.96 -2.24
C GLU A 169 3.89 6.92 -1.22
N ALA A 170 3.11 6.38 -0.29
CA ALA A 170 2.37 7.11 0.74
C ALA A 170 3.25 7.85 1.79
N ASP A 171 4.58 7.90 1.61
CA ASP A 171 5.52 8.30 2.65
C ASP A 171 5.34 9.76 3.13
N VAL A 172 4.88 10.65 2.24
CA VAL A 172 4.47 12.02 2.53
C VAL A 172 3.37 12.07 3.61
N PHE A 173 2.31 11.26 3.48
CA PHE A 173 1.22 11.23 4.47
C PHE A 173 1.57 10.44 5.72
N LEU A 174 2.43 9.43 5.57
CA LEU A 174 2.88 8.56 6.67
C LEU A 174 3.90 9.23 7.61
N ALA A 175 4.53 10.34 7.21
CA ALA A 175 5.64 10.95 7.93
C ALA A 175 5.29 11.46 9.35
N LYS A 176 6.31 11.51 10.21
CA LYS A 176 6.25 11.99 11.60
C LYS A 176 5.82 13.45 11.67
N ARG A 177 4.78 13.69 12.47
CA ARG A 177 4.32 15.03 12.87
C ARG A 177 5.42 15.79 13.61
N THR A 178 5.61 17.07 13.26
CA THR A 178 6.65 17.95 13.82
C THR A 178 6.03 19.19 14.44
N ARG A 179 6.62 19.77 15.50
CA ARG A 179 6.07 20.98 16.14
C ARG A 179 6.07 22.22 15.24
N SER A 180 6.92 22.23 14.21
CA SER A 180 7.09 23.32 13.24
C SER A 180 6.07 23.29 12.09
N ASP A 181 5.69 22.11 11.59
CA ASP A 181 4.81 22.01 10.41
C ASP A 181 3.37 21.65 10.78
N LEU A 182 2.59 22.68 11.10
CA LEU A 182 1.16 22.53 11.37
C LEU A 182 0.34 22.10 10.14
N ARG A 183 0.80 22.39 8.91
CA ARG A 183 0.10 22.02 7.67
C ARG A 183 0.22 20.51 7.44
N HIS A 184 1.43 19.98 7.49
CA HIS A 184 1.71 18.55 7.43
C HIS A 184 1.02 17.79 8.57
N ASN A 185 1.08 18.32 9.80
CA ASN A 185 0.40 17.72 10.95
C ASN A 185 -1.10 17.55 10.73
N ALA A 186 -1.78 18.56 10.16
CA ALA A 186 -3.20 18.50 9.86
C ALA A 186 -3.49 17.42 8.79
N VAL A 187 -2.70 17.39 7.71
CA VAL A 187 -2.79 16.40 6.63
C VAL A 187 -2.63 14.97 7.16
N THR A 188 -1.55 14.67 7.89
CA THR A 188 -1.32 13.34 8.49
C THR A 188 -2.42 12.96 9.48
N SER A 189 -2.93 13.92 10.26
CA SER A 189 -4.02 13.65 11.22
C SER A 189 -5.36 13.34 10.54
N VAL A 190 -5.70 14.04 9.46
CA VAL A 190 -6.87 13.74 8.62
C VAL A 190 -6.71 12.39 7.92
N PHE A 191 -5.54 12.12 7.33
CA PHE A 191 -5.25 10.86 6.65
C PHE A 191 -5.43 9.67 7.61
N LEU A 192 -4.81 9.73 8.80
CA LEU A 192 -4.99 8.76 9.89
C LEU A 192 -6.48 8.56 10.27
N ARG A 193 -7.25 9.64 10.38
CA ARG A 193 -8.69 9.59 10.69
C ARG A 193 -9.48 8.87 9.60
N THR A 194 -9.24 9.19 8.34
CA THR A 194 -9.99 8.63 7.20
C THR A 194 -9.65 7.16 6.96
N LEU A 195 -8.42 6.71 7.23
CA LEU A 195 -8.07 5.27 7.21
C LEU A 195 -8.91 4.43 8.17
N GLU A 196 -9.24 4.97 9.34
CA GLU A 196 -9.94 4.24 10.43
C GLU A 196 -11.37 3.79 10.06
N TYR A 197 -11.97 4.43 9.05
CA TYR A 197 -13.34 4.16 8.58
C TYR A 197 -13.39 3.45 7.21
N TYR A 198 -12.26 3.08 6.62
CA TYR A 198 -12.25 2.41 5.32
C TYR A 198 -12.65 0.93 5.43
N ALA A 199 -13.82 0.58 4.89
CA ALA A 199 -14.36 -0.79 4.91
C ALA A 199 -14.00 -1.58 3.63
N GLY A 200 -12.71 -1.74 3.33
CA GLY A 200 -12.23 -2.48 2.16
C GLY A 200 -10.79 -2.99 2.33
N ILE A 201 -10.21 -3.55 1.26
CA ILE A 201 -8.79 -3.91 1.22
C ILE A 201 -7.99 -2.71 0.72
N LEU A 202 -6.95 -2.32 1.48
CA LEU A 202 -6.04 -1.22 1.19
C LEU A 202 -4.59 -1.66 1.36
N PHE A 203 -3.80 -1.53 0.29
CA PHE A 203 -2.35 -1.59 0.35
C PHE A 203 -1.77 -0.18 0.42
N LEU A 204 -0.92 0.05 1.42
CA LEU A 204 -0.06 1.23 1.54
C LEU A 204 1.36 0.81 1.16
N THR A 205 2.07 1.56 0.31
CA THR A 205 3.51 1.33 0.09
C THR A 205 4.35 2.49 0.64
N THR A 206 5.56 2.17 1.12
CA THR A 206 6.54 3.20 1.52
C THR A 206 7.99 2.79 1.28
N ASN A 207 8.80 3.79 0.90
CA ASN A 207 10.25 3.69 0.77
C ASN A 207 10.99 4.21 2.04
N ARG A 208 10.28 4.87 2.97
CA ARG A 208 10.84 5.61 4.12
C ARG A 208 10.15 5.27 5.46
N VAL A 209 10.22 3.99 5.87
CA VAL A 209 9.54 3.52 7.11
C VAL A 209 10.09 4.16 8.40
N GLY A 210 11.35 4.56 8.42
CA GLY A 210 11.99 5.19 9.59
C GLY A 210 11.50 6.60 9.90
N THR A 211 10.93 7.31 8.91
CA THR A 211 10.27 8.60 9.11
C THR A 211 8.78 8.50 9.44
N MET A 212 8.20 7.29 9.53
CA MET A 212 6.76 7.10 9.76
C MET A 212 6.30 7.49 11.18
N ASP A 213 5.14 8.13 11.31
CA ASP A 213 4.49 8.44 12.59
C ASP A 213 4.11 7.12 13.33
N PRO A 214 4.53 6.93 14.59
CA PRO A 214 4.13 5.78 15.40
C PRO A 214 2.61 5.52 15.46
N ALA A 215 1.77 6.56 15.31
CA ALA A 215 0.31 6.46 15.32
C ALA A 215 -0.30 5.67 14.14
N PHE A 216 0.49 5.33 13.11
CA PHE A 216 0.06 4.38 12.07
C PHE A 216 0.05 2.93 12.56
N LYS A 217 0.84 2.57 13.56
CA LYS A 217 0.95 1.17 14.03
C LYS A 217 -0.36 0.61 14.60
N SER A 218 -1.28 1.45 15.06
CA SER A 218 -2.61 1.04 15.53
C SER A 218 -3.70 1.06 14.44
N ARG A 219 -3.35 1.39 13.19
CA ARG A 219 -4.27 1.46 12.03
C ARG A 219 -3.87 0.55 10.87
N ILE A 220 -2.83 -0.27 11.06
CA ILE A 220 -2.32 -1.23 10.10
C ILE A 220 -2.50 -2.62 10.72
N GLN A 221 -3.27 -3.50 10.07
CA GLN A 221 -3.46 -4.87 10.56
C GLN A 221 -2.18 -5.69 10.40
N VAL A 222 -1.46 -5.55 9.28
CA VAL A 222 -0.17 -6.21 9.04
C VAL A 222 0.81 -5.30 8.29
N SER A 223 2.06 -5.28 8.76
CA SER A 223 3.19 -4.62 8.11
C SER A 223 4.17 -5.66 7.58
N LEU A 224 4.49 -5.62 6.28
CA LEU A 224 5.37 -6.56 5.61
C LEU A 224 6.66 -5.86 5.16
N PHE A 225 7.79 -6.37 5.63
CA PHE A 225 9.12 -5.88 5.27
C PHE A 225 9.65 -6.57 4.01
N TYR A 226 10.09 -5.79 3.03
CA TYR A 226 10.73 -6.28 1.82
C TYR A 226 12.24 -5.99 1.91
N PRO A 227 13.09 -7.00 2.13
CA PRO A 227 14.55 -6.81 2.15
C PRO A 227 15.10 -6.52 0.75
N LYS A 228 16.38 -6.12 0.67
CA LYS A 228 17.13 -6.10 -0.59
C LYS A 228 17.17 -7.52 -1.20
N LEU A 229 17.26 -7.59 -2.53
CA LEU A 229 17.28 -8.88 -3.24
C LEU A 229 18.60 -9.62 -2.96
N ASN A 230 18.51 -10.88 -2.54
CA ASN A 230 19.67 -11.75 -2.36
C ASN A 230 19.91 -12.64 -3.60
N LEU A 231 21.08 -13.26 -3.71
CA LEU A 231 21.46 -14.09 -4.85
C LEU A 231 20.47 -15.24 -5.17
N LYS A 232 19.77 -15.80 -4.17
CA LYS A 232 18.71 -16.83 -4.39
C LYS A 232 17.53 -16.21 -5.14
N VAL A 233 17.00 -15.10 -4.62
CA VAL A 233 15.86 -14.36 -5.18
C VAL A 233 16.20 -13.78 -6.55
N THR A 234 17.36 -13.14 -6.72
CA THR A 234 17.83 -12.62 -8.01
C THR A 234 17.88 -13.72 -9.06
N LYS A 235 18.49 -14.88 -8.75
CA LYS A 235 18.52 -16.04 -9.67
C LYS A 235 17.13 -16.64 -9.91
N GLU A 236 16.15 -16.47 -9.04
CA GLU A 236 14.77 -16.89 -9.32
C GLU A 236 14.09 -15.92 -10.28
N LEU A 237 14.22 -14.61 -10.03
CA LEU A 237 13.65 -13.56 -10.88
C LEU A 237 14.19 -13.63 -12.32
N TYR A 238 15.50 -13.85 -12.49
CA TYR A 238 16.10 -14.12 -13.82
C TYR A 238 15.50 -15.36 -14.50
N ARG A 239 15.25 -16.46 -13.76
CA ARG A 239 14.56 -17.64 -14.34
C ARG A 239 13.13 -17.33 -14.77
N LYS A 240 12.38 -16.55 -13.99
CA LYS A 240 11.00 -16.16 -14.33
C LYS A 240 10.96 -15.24 -15.56
N PHE A 241 11.88 -14.27 -15.68
CA PHE A 241 12.02 -13.45 -16.90
C PHE A 241 12.45 -14.28 -18.13
N ILE A 242 13.40 -15.20 -18.01
CA ILE A 242 13.79 -16.11 -19.11
C ILE A 242 12.60 -17.00 -19.54
N LYS A 243 11.79 -17.49 -18.59
CA LYS A 243 10.56 -18.25 -18.89
C LYS A 243 9.59 -17.36 -19.69
N ARG A 244 9.23 -16.19 -19.14
CA ARG A 244 8.28 -15.25 -19.77
C ARG A 244 8.73 -14.82 -21.17
N ALA A 245 10.03 -14.57 -21.37
CA ALA A 245 10.58 -14.26 -22.69
C ALA A 245 10.42 -15.42 -23.69
N LYS A 246 10.67 -16.67 -23.28
CA LYS A 246 10.46 -17.85 -24.14
C LYS A 246 8.98 -18.15 -24.41
N ASP A 247 8.08 -17.86 -23.46
CA ASP A 247 6.65 -18.06 -23.67
C ASP A 247 6.05 -16.97 -24.58
N GLU A 248 6.49 -15.71 -24.44
CA GLU A 248 6.21 -14.63 -25.42
C GLU A 248 6.76 -14.99 -26.82
N GLN A 249 7.97 -15.58 -26.88
CA GLN A 249 8.61 -16.02 -28.13
C GLN A 249 7.79 -17.08 -28.88
N ARG A 250 7.06 -17.92 -28.15
CA ARG A 250 6.15 -18.93 -28.71
C ARG A 250 4.85 -18.29 -29.21
N SER A 251 4.25 -17.43 -28.40
CA SER A 251 2.96 -16.80 -28.70
C SER A 251 2.97 -15.88 -29.92
N ARG A 252 4.11 -15.24 -30.23
CA ARG A 252 4.24 -14.34 -31.40
C ARG A 252 4.56 -15.05 -32.72
N GLY A 253 4.94 -16.33 -32.66
CA GLY A 253 5.61 -17.01 -33.77
C GLY A 253 7.07 -16.57 -33.93
N HIS A 254 7.87 -17.45 -34.55
CA HIS A 254 9.32 -17.35 -34.82
C HIS A 254 9.98 -15.97 -34.62
N VAL A 255 10.36 -15.64 -33.38
CA VAL A 255 11.24 -14.48 -33.11
C VAL A 255 12.68 -14.85 -33.42
N GLU A 256 13.36 -13.95 -34.13
CA GLU A 256 14.61 -14.14 -34.86
C GLU A 256 15.90 -14.30 -34.01
N PHE A 257 15.80 -14.61 -32.71
CA PHE A 257 16.97 -14.77 -31.83
C PHE A 257 16.86 -15.96 -30.85
N GLU A 258 18.00 -16.55 -30.50
CA GLU A 258 18.08 -17.67 -29.54
C GLU A 258 18.26 -17.15 -28.10
N ILE A 259 17.53 -17.71 -27.13
CA ILE A 259 17.66 -17.35 -25.70
C ILE A 259 18.53 -18.39 -24.97
N LYS A 260 19.82 -18.09 -24.79
CA LYS A 260 20.79 -18.93 -24.08
C LYS A 260 20.68 -18.78 -22.56
N LYS A 261 19.90 -19.69 -21.96
CA LYS A 261 19.61 -19.70 -20.52
C LYS A 261 20.86 -19.84 -19.62
N SER A 262 21.92 -20.51 -20.07
CA SER A 262 23.17 -20.67 -19.30
C SER A 262 23.88 -19.32 -19.11
N GLU A 263 24.30 -18.69 -20.21
CA GLU A 263 25.04 -17.42 -20.23
C GLU A 263 24.34 -16.33 -19.40
N ILE A 264 23.02 -16.17 -19.55
CA ILE A 264 22.22 -15.20 -18.77
C ILE A 264 22.23 -15.52 -17.26
N MET A 265 22.18 -16.81 -16.89
CA MET A 265 22.15 -17.25 -15.49
C MET A 265 23.53 -17.23 -14.81
N ASP A 266 24.61 -17.36 -15.57
CA ASP A 266 25.98 -17.21 -15.08
C ASP A 266 26.35 -15.73 -14.96
N PHE A 267 26.02 -14.89 -15.94
CA PHE A 267 26.08 -13.42 -15.81
C PHE A 267 25.36 -12.95 -14.53
N ALA A 268 24.10 -13.37 -14.32
CA ALA A 268 23.31 -12.96 -13.16
C ALA A 268 23.90 -13.38 -11.80
N LYS A 269 24.82 -14.35 -11.79
CA LYS A 269 25.54 -14.87 -10.62
C LYS A 269 26.88 -14.18 -10.44
N GLU A 270 27.60 -13.88 -11.51
CA GLU A 270 28.87 -13.16 -11.50
C GLU A 270 28.66 -11.68 -11.19
N HIS A 271 27.84 -10.99 -11.99
CA HIS A 271 27.48 -9.57 -11.80
C HIS A 271 26.95 -9.26 -10.39
N PHE A 272 26.10 -10.12 -9.81
CA PHE A 272 25.63 -9.95 -8.43
C PHE A 272 26.78 -10.01 -7.42
N ARG A 273 27.67 -11.00 -7.57
CA ARG A 273 28.83 -11.18 -6.69
C ARG A 273 29.84 -10.05 -6.82
N ASP A 274 30.03 -9.51 -8.01
CA ASP A 274 31.00 -8.44 -8.24
C ASP A 274 30.50 -7.09 -7.74
N LEU A 275 29.20 -6.82 -7.79
CA LEU A 275 28.62 -5.68 -7.07
C LEU A 275 28.77 -5.86 -5.55
N GLU A 276 28.41 -7.04 -5.02
CA GLU A 276 28.52 -7.40 -3.60
C GLU A 276 29.97 -7.31 -3.06
N ARG A 277 30.96 -7.82 -3.81
CA ARG A 277 32.41 -7.72 -3.52
C ARG A 277 32.91 -6.27 -3.49
N ASN A 278 32.44 -5.45 -4.42
CA ASN A 278 32.85 -4.05 -4.55
C ASN A 278 32.04 -3.09 -3.67
N GLY A 279 31.18 -3.60 -2.78
CA GLY A 279 30.32 -2.79 -1.90
C GLY A 279 29.26 -1.96 -2.63
N ARG A 280 28.97 -2.27 -3.90
CA ARG A 280 28.00 -1.54 -4.73
C ARG A 280 26.60 -2.11 -4.54
N ASP A 281 25.59 -1.25 -4.72
CA ASP A 281 24.20 -1.67 -4.64
C ASP A 281 23.85 -2.68 -5.75
N THR A 282 23.20 -3.79 -5.36
CA THR A 282 22.82 -4.85 -6.30
C THR A 282 21.52 -4.51 -7.02
N TRP A 283 21.40 -4.92 -8.29
CA TRP A 283 20.22 -4.59 -9.11
C TRP A 283 18.89 -5.04 -8.47
N ASN A 284 17.99 -4.08 -8.30
CA ASN A 284 16.62 -4.32 -7.88
C ASN A 284 15.74 -4.89 -9.02
N GLY A 285 14.52 -5.33 -8.71
CA GLY A 285 13.64 -5.99 -9.67
C GLY A 285 13.20 -5.11 -10.85
N ARG A 286 13.18 -3.77 -10.68
CA ARG A 286 12.92 -2.81 -11.77
C ARG A 286 14.15 -2.67 -12.68
N GLN A 287 15.36 -2.59 -12.12
CA GLN A 287 16.61 -2.62 -12.90
C GLN A 287 16.74 -3.93 -13.71
N ILE A 288 16.49 -5.09 -13.09
CA ILE A 288 16.51 -6.39 -13.77
C ILE A 288 15.47 -6.44 -14.90
N ARG A 289 14.23 -5.99 -14.65
CA ARG A 289 13.18 -5.91 -15.69
C ARG A 289 13.62 -5.04 -16.87
N ASN A 290 14.14 -3.83 -16.59
CA ASN A 290 14.61 -2.91 -17.61
C ASN A 290 15.79 -3.51 -18.40
N ALA A 291 16.71 -4.21 -17.72
CA ALA A 291 17.83 -4.88 -18.38
C ALA A 291 17.38 -6.00 -19.33
N PHE A 292 16.38 -6.81 -18.95
CA PHE A 292 15.76 -7.76 -19.87
C PHE A 292 15.11 -7.07 -21.08
N GLN A 293 14.40 -5.95 -20.89
CA GLN A 293 13.78 -5.21 -21.98
C GLN A 293 14.83 -4.65 -22.97
N THR A 294 15.90 -4.01 -22.46
CA THR A 294 16.98 -3.49 -23.29
C THR A 294 17.76 -4.61 -23.98
N ALA A 295 18.04 -5.72 -23.28
CA ALA A 295 18.76 -6.85 -23.85
C ALA A 295 17.97 -7.55 -24.98
N ILE A 296 16.65 -7.70 -24.82
CA ILE A 296 15.74 -8.17 -25.89
C ILE A 296 15.74 -7.20 -27.06
N ALA A 297 15.61 -5.88 -26.82
CA ALA A 297 15.65 -4.88 -27.89
C ALA A 297 16.99 -4.89 -28.67
N LEU A 298 18.11 -5.09 -27.98
CA LEU A 298 19.43 -5.28 -28.61
C LEU A 298 19.49 -6.56 -29.46
N ALA A 299 18.89 -7.66 -29.01
CA ALA A 299 18.81 -8.90 -29.77
C ALA A 299 17.91 -8.78 -31.02
N GLU A 300 16.72 -8.18 -30.88
CA GLU A 300 15.83 -7.88 -32.01
C GLU A 300 16.47 -6.92 -33.04
N HIS A 301 17.21 -5.91 -32.57
CA HIS A 301 17.89 -4.97 -33.46
C HIS A 301 19.10 -5.60 -34.16
N LYS A 302 19.84 -6.52 -33.52
CA LYS A 302 20.83 -7.38 -34.20
C LYS A 302 20.13 -8.24 -35.27
N ALA A 303 18.96 -8.81 -34.96
CA ALA A 303 18.23 -9.69 -35.87
C ALA A 303 17.73 -8.99 -37.14
N LYS A 304 17.06 -7.84 -37.00
CA LYS A 304 16.55 -7.03 -38.12
C LYS A 304 17.65 -6.44 -39.02
N LYS A 305 18.93 -6.61 -38.66
CA LYS A 305 20.11 -6.18 -39.42
C LYS A 305 20.98 -7.35 -39.90
N ARG A 306 20.58 -8.59 -39.61
CA ARG A 306 21.29 -9.82 -40.00
C ARG A 306 21.35 -9.93 -41.52
N ILE A 307 22.53 -10.21 -42.06
CA ILE A 307 22.75 -10.53 -43.47
C ILE A 307 22.62 -12.05 -43.67
N ASP A 308 22.09 -12.48 -44.81
CA ASP A 308 21.99 -13.91 -45.15
C ASP A 308 23.36 -14.61 -45.08
N GLY A 309 23.45 -15.62 -44.20
CA GLY A 309 24.69 -16.33 -43.88
C GLY A 309 25.27 -16.03 -42.49
N GLU A 310 24.90 -14.91 -41.85
CA GLU A 310 25.31 -14.64 -40.47
C GLU A 310 24.65 -15.59 -39.46
N PRO A 311 25.29 -15.89 -38.31
CA PRO A 311 24.68 -16.71 -37.27
C PRO A 311 23.38 -16.09 -36.74
N VAL A 312 22.48 -16.92 -36.22
CA VAL A 312 21.26 -16.45 -35.55
C VAL A 312 21.67 -15.62 -34.32
N PRO A 313 21.17 -14.38 -34.16
CA PRO A 313 21.46 -13.57 -32.99
C PRO A 313 21.10 -14.28 -31.70
N VAL A 314 21.90 -14.04 -30.66
CA VAL A 314 21.74 -14.67 -29.35
C VAL A 314 21.40 -13.59 -28.33
N LEU A 315 20.33 -13.80 -27.56
CA LEU A 315 20.17 -13.18 -26.26
C LEU A 315 20.97 -14.02 -25.25
N GLY A 316 22.15 -13.51 -24.91
CA GLY A 316 23.14 -14.15 -24.06
C GLY A 316 23.76 -13.15 -23.10
N GLU A 317 24.98 -13.40 -22.64
CA GLU A 317 25.64 -12.51 -21.68
C GLU A 317 25.98 -11.11 -22.25
N GLU A 318 26.40 -11.02 -23.52
CA GLU A 318 26.88 -9.76 -24.15
C GLU A 318 25.91 -8.58 -23.93
N GLN A 319 24.63 -8.79 -24.18
CA GLN A 319 23.63 -7.73 -24.08
C GLN A 319 23.45 -7.25 -22.63
N PHE A 320 23.59 -8.14 -21.66
CA PHE A 320 23.54 -7.76 -20.24
C PHE A 320 24.82 -7.07 -19.78
N LYS A 321 26.00 -7.42 -20.32
CA LYS A 321 27.25 -6.66 -20.09
C LYS A 321 27.17 -5.22 -20.60
N ILE A 322 26.66 -5.01 -21.82
CA ILE A 322 26.42 -3.67 -22.39
C ILE A 322 25.49 -2.83 -21.48
N VAL A 323 24.43 -3.44 -20.96
CA VAL A 323 23.51 -2.78 -20.03
C VAL A 323 24.16 -2.51 -18.67
N ALA A 324 24.96 -3.43 -18.15
CA ALA A 324 25.69 -3.28 -16.88
C ALA A 324 26.70 -2.13 -16.92
N GLU A 325 27.43 -1.96 -18.01
CA GLU A 325 28.28 -0.79 -18.22
C GLU A 325 27.50 0.53 -18.19
N GLY A 326 26.31 0.55 -18.80
CA GLY A 326 25.44 1.73 -18.82
C GLY A 326 24.95 2.12 -17.42
N TYR A 327 24.49 1.13 -16.65
CA TYR A 327 24.10 1.34 -15.24
C TYR A 327 25.29 1.74 -14.37
N ALA A 328 26.43 1.06 -14.46
CA ALA A 328 27.62 1.36 -13.66
C ALA A 328 28.11 2.81 -13.86
N LYS A 329 28.15 3.30 -15.11
CA LYS A 329 28.53 4.69 -15.42
C LYS A 329 27.53 5.71 -14.87
N PHE A 330 26.24 5.38 -14.85
CA PHE A 330 25.21 6.24 -14.25
C PHE A 330 25.29 6.25 -12.71
N ASP A 331 25.44 5.09 -12.08
CA ASP A 331 25.53 4.95 -10.62
C ASP A 331 26.82 5.61 -10.09
N GLU A 332 27.95 5.49 -10.80
CA GLU A 332 29.20 6.21 -10.50
C GLU A 332 29.04 7.73 -10.61
N TYR A 333 28.38 8.22 -11.66
CA TYR A 333 28.05 9.65 -11.80
C TYR A 333 27.11 10.13 -10.68
N LEU A 334 26.11 9.33 -10.31
CA LEU A 334 25.15 9.68 -9.27
C LEU A 334 25.80 9.73 -7.88
N VAL A 335 26.68 8.79 -7.55
CA VAL A 335 27.50 8.83 -6.32
C VAL A 335 28.46 10.02 -6.34
N SER A 336 29.08 10.33 -7.49
CA SER A 336 29.93 11.52 -7.67
C SER A 336 29.17 12.84 -7.45
N ALA A 337 27.90 12.91 -7.88
CA ALA A 337 27.06 14.10 -7.75
C ALA A 337 26.41 14.26 -6.36
N MET A 338 26.00 13.15 -5.71
CA MET A 338 25.31 13.16 -4.40
C MET A 338 26.24 12.87 -3.20
N GLY A 339 27.50 12.54 -3.45
CA GLY A 339 28.52 12.22 -2.44
C GLY A 339 28.35 10.88 -1.71
N ALA A 340 27.26 10.14 -1.94
CA ALA A 340 26.99 8.79 -1.43
C ALA A 340 25.83 8.13 -2.19
N SER A 341 25.64 6.82 -2.03
CA SER A 341 24.54 6.03 -2.62
C SER A 341 23.17 6.29 -1.95
N GLU A 342 22.06 5.91 -2.62
CA GLU A 342 20.70 6.01 -2.04
C GLU A 342 20.61 5.25 -0.70
N ALA A 343 21.23 4.08 -0.60
CA ALA A 343 21.19 3.26 0.61
C ALA A 343 21.94 3.91 1.80
N GLU A 344 23.08 4.53 1.53
CA GLU A 344 23.85 5.27 2.54
C GLU A 344 23.07 6.51 3.02
N TRP A 345 22.50 7.30 2.09
CA TRP A 345 21.63 8.43 2.43
C TRP A 345 20.41 7.99 3.24
N ALA A 346 19.71 6.94 2.81
CA ALA A 346 18.52 6.42 3.49
C ALA A 346 18.81 5.92 4.92
N ASN A 347 20.01 5.36 5.16
CA ASN A 347 20.47 4.96 6.49
C ASN A 347 20.90 6.16 7.35
N ARG A 348 21.71 7.07 6.78
CA ARG A 348 22.25 8.25 7.48
C ARG A 348 21.14 9.19 7.96
N ASP A 349 20.18 9.46 7.09
CA ASP A 349 19.05 10.35 7.35
C ASP A 349 17.88 9.59 8.03
N ARG A 350 18.10 8.32 8.41
CA ARG A 350 17.21 7.43 9.17
C ARG A 350 15.84 7.18 8.52
N TRP A 351 15.78 7.24 7.19
CA TRP A 351 14.59 6.89 6.40
C TRP A 351 14.37 5.37 6.36
N ARG A 352 15.46 4.57 6.30
CA ARG A 352 15.40 3.11 6.15
C ARG A 352 16.71 2.46 6.61
N ALA A 353 16.62 1.41 7.43
CA ALA A 353 17.79 0.65 7.87
C ALA A 353 18.05 -0.54 6.94
N ASP A 354 18.66 -0.30 5.79
CA ASP A 354 18.90 -1.35 4.77
C ASP A 354 19.78 -2.54 5.20
N PRO A 355 20.71 -2.42 6.18
CA PRO A 355 21.40 -3.57 6.78
C PRO A 355 20.50 -4.48 7.64
N TYR A 356 19.22 -4.13 7.87
CA TYR A 356 18.32 -4.92 8.69
C TYR A 356 17.96 -6.26 8.03
N THR A 357 18.51 -7.34 8.59
CA THR A 357 18.08 -8.72 8.33
C THR A 357 17.12 -9.18 9.44
N THR A 358 16.28 -10.18 9.17
CA THR A 358 15.26 -10.69 10.10
C THR A 358 15.81 -11.54 11.26
N ILE A 359 17.07 -11.32 11.63
CA ILE A 359 17.70 -11.88 12.84
C ILE A 359 17.18 -11.09 14.06
N PRO A 360 16.89 -11.72 15.22
CA PRO A 360 16.34 -11.01 16.39
C PRO A 360 17.32 -10.00 17.00
N ALA A 361 17.25 -8.75 16.57
CA ALA A 361 18.13 -7.65 17.01
C ALA A 361 17.91 -7.17 18.47
N TYR A 362 17.24 -7.95 19.30
CA TYR A 362 16.96 -7.63 20.71
C TYR A 362 18.18 -7.78 21.63
N THR A 363 19.23 -8.48 21.19
CA THR A 363 20.37 -8.86 22.05
C THR A 363 21.51 -7.81 22.11
N GLN A 364 21.52 -6.80 21.23
CA GLN A 364 22.67 -5.87 21.10
C GLN A 364 22.29 -4.40 20.82
N MET A 365 21.23 -3.88 21.46
CA MET A 365 21.00 -2.43 21.50
C MET A 365 21.70 -1.80 22.71
N THR A 366 23.02 -1.61 22.63
CA THR A 366 23.70 -0.67 23.53
C THR A 366 23.25 0.76 23.21
N PRO A 367 22.85 1.57 24.20
CA PRO A 367 22.53 2.97 23.95
C PRO A 367 23.77 3.72 23.46
N GLN A 368 23.72 4.25 22.24
CA GLN A 368 24.71 5.19 21.72
C GLN A 368 24.54 6.53 22.45
N VAL A 369 25.06 6.61 23.68
CA VAL A 369 25.20 7.85 24.44
C VAL A 369 26.28 8.67 23.76
N VAL A 370 25.87 9.54 22.84
CA VAL A 370 26.74 10.57 22.28
C VAL A 370 27.25 11.42 23.45
N PRO A 371 28.57 11.47 23.73
CA PRO A 371 29.09 12.33 24.79
C PRO A 371 28.82 13.78 24.40
N LEU A 372 28.17 14.56 25.28
CA LEU A 372 28.06 16.00 25.05
C LEU A 372 29.48 16.58 25.04
N THR A 373 29.83 17.27 23.95
CA THR A 373 31.06 18.04 23.88
C THR A 373 31.03 19.16 24.91
N THR A 374 32.22 19.55 25.39
CA THR A 374 32.41 20.40 26.58
C THR A 374 31.71 21.76 26.49
N GLU A 375 31.38 22.22 25.28
CA GLU A 375 30.80 23.53 24.98
C GLU A 375 29.27 23.60 25.17
N GLN A 376 28.58 22.47 25.41
CA GLN A 376 27.11 22.43 25.62
C GLN A 376 26.71 22.17 27.08
N ARG A 377 27.43 22.79 28.05
CA ARG A 377 26.99 22.86 29.46
C ARG A 377 26.38 24.24 29.77
N PRO A 378 25.11 24.33 30.20
CA PRO A 378 24.55 25.60 30.67
C PRO A 378 25.28 26.08 31.93
N ALA A 379 25.55 27.38 32.01
CA ALA A 379 26.30 27.98 33.11
C ALA A 379 25.49 27.96 34.42
N TYR A 380 25.99 27.23 35.42
CA TYR A 380 25.35 27.12 36.73
C TYR A 380 25.64 28.38 37.57
N VAL A 381 24.61 29.17 37.86
CA VAL A 381 24.74 30.39 38.69
C VAL A 381 25.05 29.98 40.13
N ARG A 382 26.17 30.46 40.67
CA ARG A 382 26.54 30.26 42.08
C ARG A 382 25.78 31.23 42.97
N SER A 383 24.81 30.73 43.74
CA SER A 383 24.37 31.38 44.98
C SER A 383 25.32 31.00 46.13
N SER A 384 25.67 31.97 46.98
CA SER A 384 26.69 31.80 48.03
C SER A 384 26.22 30.92 49.18
N ALA A 385 27.09 30.00 49.61
CA ALA A 385 26.86 29.20 50.81
C ALA A 385 27.02 30.02 52.10
N ARG A 386 26.25 29.68 53.14
CA ARG A 386 26.56 30.02 54.54
C ARG A 386 26.61 28.74 55.36
N LYS A 387 27.58 28.65 56.28
CA LYS A 387 27.95 27.42 56.99
C LYS A 387 27.00 27.10 58.15
N LEU A 388 26.86 25.81 58.47
CA LEU A 388 26.61 25.30 59.82
C LEU A 388 27.61 24.18 60.15
N PRO A 389 28.04 24.03 61.43
CA PRO A 389 28.93 22.96 61.89
C PRO A 389 28.15 21.69 62.30
N ALA A 390 28.84 20.71 62.89
CA ALA A 390 28.37 19.33 63.05
C ALA A 390 28.03 18.91 64.50
N SER A 391 27.57 17.66 64.63
CA SER A 391 27.35 16.85 65.85
C SER A 391 26.18 17.22 66.77
N GLY A 392 25.51 16.18 67.28
CA GLY A 392 24.36 16.24 68.19
C GLY A 392 23.66 14.86 68.23
N GLN A 393 23.43 14.32 69.43
CA GLN A 393 22.87 12.97 69.65
C GLN A 393 21.34 12.98 69.80
N ASP A 394 20.76 11.78 69.66
CA ASP A 394 19.60 11.22 70.37
C ASP A 394 18.53 12.15 70.97
N SER A 395 17.25 11.93 70.61
CA SER A 395 16.24 11.53 71.61
C SER A 395 14.91 11.07 70.97
N SER A 396 14.16 10.29 71.75
CA SER A 396 12.86 9.67 71.48
C SER A 396 11.64 10.59 71.68
N THR A 397 10.58 10.37 70.91
CA THR A 397 9.16 10.12 71.30
C THR A 397 8.37 9.84 69.99
N GLU A 398 7.39 8.93 69.86
CA GLU A 398 6.08 8.85 70.55
C GLU A 398 5.22 10.12 70.29
N GLU A 399 3.94 10.07 69.90
CA GLU A 399 3.07 8.94 69.50
C GLU A 399 1.83 9.47 68.73
N SER A 400 0.81 8.62 68.56
CA SER A 400 -0.61 8.91 68.28
C SER A 400 -1.08 9.11 66.83
N GLU A 401 -2.28 8.57 66.59
CA GLU A 401 -3.00 8.49 65.32
C GLU A 401 -4.22 9.44 65.33
N SER A 402 -4.80 9.75 64.17
CA SER A 402 -6.25 9.94 64.07
C SER A 402 -6.74 9.81 62.63
N GLU A 403 -7.65 8.85 62.41
CA GLU A 403 -8.48 8.77 61.21
C GLU A 403 -9.69 9.70 61.35
N THR A 404 -10.26 10.19 60.24
CA THR A 404 -11.70 10.48 60.17
C THR A 404 -12.17 10.56 58.71
N GLU A 405 -13.25 9.85 58.41
CA GLU A 405 -13.98 9.94 57.15
C GLU A 405 -15.06 11.03 57.21
N SER A 406 -15.59 11.43 56.05
CA SER A 406 -16.92 12.05 55.95
C SER A 406 -17.43 12.03 54.50
N GLU A 407 -18.72 11.71 54.32
CA GLU A 407 -19.44 11.64 53.03
C GLU A 407 -20.36 12.89 52.83
N ASP A 408 -21.55 12.71 52.24
CA ASP A 408 -22.64 13.68 51.93
C ASP A 408 -22.33 14.73 50.81
N ASP A 409 -22.98 14.82 49.63
CA ASP A 409 -24.24 14.33 49.01
C ASP A 409 -25.46 15.32 48.99
N GLU A 410 -26.44 15.05 48.09
CA GLU A 410 -27.71 15.77 47.77
C GLU A 410 -27.59 17.01 46.83
N LYS A 411 -28.17 17.04 45.60
CA LYS A 411 -29.61 17.15 45.11
C LYS A 411 -30.17 18.60 45.13
N ASP A 412 -31.16 19.08 44.36
CA ASP A 412 -32.07 18.58 43.27
C ASP A 412 -32.47 19.85 42.39
N GLN A 413 -33.42 19.95 41.43
CA GLN A 413 -34.40 19.06 40.77
C GLN A 413 -34.71 19.47 39.30
N ARG A 414 -35.09 18.48 38.47
CA ARG A 414 -35.90 18.45 37.22
C ARG A 414 -36.47 19.76 36.62
N HIS A 415 -36.48 19.84 35.28
CA HIS A 415 -37.72 19.61 34.47
C HIS A 415 -37.48 19.54 32.94
N GLY A 416 -38.29 18.72 32.25
CA GLY A 416 -38.45 18.74 30.78
C GLY A 416 -38.59 17.34 30.15
N ASN A 417 -39.78 16.99 29.63
CA ASN A 417 -40.04 15.66 29.06
C ASN A 417 -40.77 15.78 27.70
N ALA A 418 -40.16 15.26 26.63
CA ALA A 418 -40.73 15.30 25.28
C ALA A 418 -40.48 13.98 24.52
N LYS A 419 -41.55 13.30 24.11
CA LYS A 419 -41.49 12.01 23.39
C LYS A 419 -41.29 12.22 21.88
N GLY A 420 -40.07 12.01 21.39
CA GLY A 420 -39.78 11.88 19.95
C GLY A 420 -39.99 10.45 19.44
N ARG A 421 -40.69 10.29 18.30
CA ARG A 421 -40.87 8.98 17.63
C ARG A 421 -39.58 8.53 16.92
N HIS A 422 -39.40 7.22 16.77
CA HIS A 422 -38.32 6.65 15.96
C HIS A 422 -38.36 7.15 14.50
N GLY A 423 -37.27 7.77 14.06
CA GLY A 423 -36.92 7.88 12.64
C GLY A 423 -35.80 6.90 12.31
N LYS A 424 -36.00 6.01 11.34
CA LYS A 424 -34.89 5.26 10.73
C LYS A 424 -34.12 6.22 9.83
N GLY A 425 -32.79 6.27 9.96
CA GLY A 425 -31.93 7.01 9.04
C GLY A 425 -31.87 6.35 7.66
N GLN A 426 -32.89 6.56 6.83
CA GLN A 426 -32.81 6.27 5.39
C GLN A 426 -31.82 7.25 4.75
N GLN A 427 -31.04 6.77 3.77
CA GLN A 427 -30.24 7.67 2.93
C GLN A 427 -31.18 8.66 2.21
N SER A 428 -30.87 9.94 2.29
CA SER A 428 -31.69 11.00 1.69
C SER A 428 -31.62 10.95 0.16
N ARG A 429 -32.65 10.30 -0.42
CA ARG A 429 -33.00 10.27 -1.84
C ARG A 429 -32.84 11.67 -2.48
N PRO A 430 -32.11 11.82 -3.60
CA PRO A 430 -32.02 13.09 -4.31
C PRO A 430 -33.40 13.57 -4.79
N PRO A 431 -33.68 14.88 -4.77
CA PRO A 431 -34.98 15.40 -5.22
C PRO A 431 -35.18 15.16 -6.72
N GLY A 432 -36.15 14.33 -7.08
CA GLY A 432 -36.59 14.10 -8.47
C GLY A 432 -36.84 12.62 -8.82
N LEU A 433 -35.95 11.71 -8.42
CA LEU A 433 -36.03 10.27 -8.72
C LEU A 433 -37.19 9.62 -7.94
N SER A 434 -37.99 8.74 -8.55
CA SER A 434 -38.97 7.88 -7.85
C SER A 434 -38.31 6.72 -7.11
N ASP A 435 -39.05 6.02 -6.24
CA ASP A 435 -38.50 4.89 -5.47
C ASP A 435 -38.09 3.71 -6.37
N GLY A 436 -38.82 3.47 -7.48
CA GLY A 436 -38.45 2.48 -8.49
C GLY A 436 -37.21 2.88 -9.31
N GLU A 437 -37.06 4.18 -9.61
CA GLU A 437 -35.83 4.70 -10.24
C GLU A 437 -34.64 4.67 -9.28
N TRP A 438 -34.86 4.81 -7.97
CA TRP A 438 -33.82 4.68 -6.95
C TRP A 438 -33.33 3.23 -6.82
N GLU A 439 -34.23 2.23 -6.80
CA GLU A 439 -33.83 0.82 -6.85
C GLU A 439 -33.15 0.45 -8.19
N ALA A 440 -33.64 0.97 -9.32
CA ALA A 440 -33.02 0.76 -10.62
C ALA A 440 -31.61 1.39 -10.68
N TYR A 441 -31.45 2.61 -10.17
CA TYR A 441 -30.16 3.30 -10.04
C TYR A 441 -29.19 2.49 -9.16
N GLN A 442 -29.66 1.92 -8.04
CA GLN A 442 -28.84 1.04 -7.20
C GLN A 442 -28.43 -0.26 -7.90
N LYS A 443 -29.34 -0.91 -8.66
CA LYS A 443 -29.02 -2.12 -9.46
C LYS A 443 -28.01 -1.84 -10.57
N VAL A 444 -28.24 -0.81 -11.38
CA VAL A 444 -27.32 -0.36 -12.44
C VAL A 444 -25.96 -0.03 -11.85
N CYS A 445 -25.91 0.68 -10.72
CA CYS A 445 -24.69 0.99 -9.99
C CYS A 445 -23.93 -0.23 -9.44
N GLY A 446 -24.55 -1.41 -9.37
CA GLY A 446 -23.94 -2.66 -8.90
C GLY A 446 -23.35 -3.54 -10.02
N MET A 447 -23.78 -3.37 -11.27
CA MET A 447 -23.37 -4.23 -12.38
C MET A 447 -22.06 -3.79 -13.05
N TYR A 448 -21.79 -2.49 -13.14
CA TYR A 448 -20.65 -1.97 -13.92
C TYR A 448 -19.34 -1.93 -13.10
N LYS A 449 -18.69 -3.09 -12.97
CA LYS A 449 -17.24 -3.19 -12.74
C LYS A 449 -16.52 -3.22 -14.10
N LEU A 450 -15.92 -2.11 -14.52
CA LEU A 450 -15.04 -2.08 -15.70
C LEU A 450 -13.72 -1.34 -15.40
N LYS A 451 -12.75 -1.52 -16.32
CA LYS A 451 -11.34 -1.10 -16.26
C LYS A 451 -11.15 0.41 -16.13
#